data_AF-A0A2T6LCR2-F1
#
_entry.id   AF-A0A2T6LCR2-F1
#
_cell.length_a   1.000
_cell.length_b   1.000
_cell.length_c   1.000
_cell.angle_alpha   90.00
_cell.angle_beta   90.00
_cell.angle_gamma   90.00
#
_symmetry.space_group_name_H-M   'P 1'
#
loop_
_entity.id
_entity.type
_entity.pdbx_description
1 polymer ?
#
loop_
_entity_poly.entity_id
_entity_poly.type
_entity_poly.pdbx_seq_one_letter_code
_entity_poly.pdbx_strand_id
1 'polypeptide(L)'
;MTDKHQQTEDSLVEWAENAELKPRRARQGKDAAAAGRALLEAAGVDVEQVERNVGGRPRLGEGQKGTRSPRLNVAISENLDLLLDALEKERGVSRSSLVREALDHYLRDAG
;
A
#
# COMPACT_ATOMS: atom_id res chain seq x y z
N MET A 1 11.37 -41.43 -29.16
CA MET A 1 10.74 -41.86 -27.91
C MET A 1 10.89 -40.72 -26.92
N THR A 2 10.04 -39.71 -27.03
CA THR A 2 10.04 -38.59 -26.08
C THR A 2 8.97 -38.86 -25.04
N ASP A 3 9.42 -38.77 -23.80
CA ASP A 3 8.78 -39.27 -22.60
C ASP A 3 7.42 -38.63 -22.34
N LYS A 4 6.44 -39.46 -21.98
CA LYS A 4 5.15 -39.02 -21.43
C LYS A 4 5.30 -38.03 -20.28
N HIS A 5 6.41 -38.09 -19.55
CA HIS A 5 6.74 -37.16 -18.48
C HIS A 5 6.96 -35.73 -19.00
N GLN A 6 7.66 -35.56 -20.13
CA GLN A 6 7.90 -34.24 -20.71
C GLN A 6 6.60 -33.58 -21.19
N GLN A 7 5.71 -34.35 -21.81
CA GLN A 7 4.39 -33.86 -22.20
C GLN A 7 3.53 -33.46 -21.01
N THR A 8 3.73 -34.08 -19.84
CA THR A 8 3.00 -33.74 -18.62
C THR A 8 3.53 -32.44 -18.01
N GLU A 9 4.85 -32.24 -17.98
CA GLU A 9 5.46 -31.00 -17.50
C GLU A 9 5.15 -29.81 -18.41
N ASP A 10 5.27 -29.97 -19.73
CA ASP A 10 4.97 -28.90 -20.68
C ASP A 10 3.49 -28.49 -20.59
N SER A 11 2.58 -29.45 -20.36
CA SER A 11 1.16 -29.19 -20.12
C SER A 11 0.89 -28.49 -18.78
N LEU A 12 1.69 -28.76 -17.75
CA LEU A 12 1.58 -28.08 -16.45
C LEU A 12 2.10 -26.63 -16.52
N VAL A 13 3.16 -26.39 -17.30
CA VAL A 13 3.69 -25.05 -17.58
C VAL A 13 2.66 -24.26 -18.38
N GLU A 14 2.10 -24.82 -19.44
CA GLU A 14 1.09 -24.15 -20.26
C GLU A 14 -0.19 -23.83 -19.46
N TRP A 15 -0.59 -24.71 -18.53
CA TRP A 15 -1.66 -24.44 -17.57
C TRP A 15 -1.29 -23.32 -16.61
N ALA A 16 -0.09 -23.28 -16.05
CA ALA A 16 0.32 -22.23 -15.12
C ALA A 16 0.34 -20.83 -15.77
N GLU A 17 0.77 -20.74 -17.03
CA GLU A 17 0.88 -19.48 -17.77
C GLU A 17 -0.48 -18.95 -18.29
N ASN A 18 -1.43 -19.85 -18.59
CA ASN A 18 -2.69 -19.49 -19.25
C ASN A 18 -3.96 -19.75 -18.42
N ALA A 19 -3.86 -20.39 -17.25
CA ALA A 19 -5.02 -20.60 -16.41
C ALA A 19 -5.49 -19.27 -15.78
N GLU A 20 -6.73 -18.90 -16.08
CA GLU A 20 -7.43 -17.90 -15.29
C GLU A 20 -7.58 -18.46 -13.86
N LEU A 21 -6.77 -17.96 -12.92
CA LEU A 21 -6.77 -18.37 -11.52
C LEU A 21 -8.10 -17.96 -10.87
N LYS A 22 -9.15 -18.73 -11.11
CA LYS A 22 -10.41 -18.67 -10.37
C LYS A 22 -10.39 -19.72 -9.28
N PRO A 23 -10.01 -19.37 -8.03
CA PRO A 23 -10.04 -20.33 -6.94
C PRO A 23 -11.48 -20.83 -6.76
N ARG A 24 -11.66 -22.15 -6.90
CA ARG A 24 -12.98 -22.81 -6.76
C ARG A 24 -13.61 -22.58 -5.38
N ARG A 25 -12.77 -22.31 -4.37
CA ARG A 25 -13.11 -21.85 -3.03
C ARG A 25 -12.05 -20.87 -2.56
N ALA A 26 -12.46 -19.63 -2.28
CA ALA A 26 -11.64 -18.67 -1.57
C ALA A 26 -12.06 -18.66 -0.10
N ARG A 27 -11.09 -18.66 0.83
CA ARG A 27 -11.39 -18.25 2.20
C ARG A 27 -11.78 -16.78 2.16
N GLN A 28 -12.79 -16.39 2.93
CA GLN A 28 -13.27 -15.02 2.96
C GLN A 28 -13.37 -14.51 4.40
N GLY A 29 -13.32 -13.20 4.56
CA GLY A 29 -13.49 -12.54 5.86
C GLY A 29 -12.49 -13.04 6.91
N LYS A 30 -13.01 -13.46 8.07
CA LYS A 30 -12.21 -13.85 9.23
C LYS A 30 -11.29 -15.05 8.94
N ASP A 31 -11.76 -16.01 8.15
CA ASP A 31 -11.00 -17.21 7.82
C ASP A 31 -9.83 -16.92 6.87
N ALA A 32 -10.01 -15.94 5.98
CA ALA A 32 -8.93 -15.45 5.13
C ALA A 32 -7.89 -14.70 5.95
N ALA A 33 -8.33 -13.84 6.88
CA ALA A 33 -7.46 -13.08 7.76
C ALA A 33 -6.62 -14.00 8.66
N ALA A 34 -7.24 -15.02 9.27
CA ALA A 34 -6.54 -16.00 10.11
C ALA A 34 -5.49 -16.78 9.31
N ALA A 35 -5.84 -17.23 8.09
CA ALA A 35 -4.90 -17.93 7.22
C ALA A 35 -3.72 -17.03 6.78
N GLY A 36 -3.99 -15.75 6.50
CA GLY A 36 -2.95 -14.78 6.17
C GLY A 36 -2.01 -14.49 7.34
N ARG A 37 -2.54 -14.34 8.56
CA ARG A 37 -1.73 -14.16 9.78
C ARG A 37 -0.78 -15.34 10.01
N ALA A 38 -1.31 -16.56 9.95
CA ALA A 38 -0.51 -17.77 10.13
C ALA A 38 0.64 -17.87 9.10
N LEU A 39 0.41 -17.42 7.85
CA LEU A 39 1.43 -17.37 6.80
C LEU A 39 2.55 -16.37 7.14
N LEU A 40 2.20 -15.19 7.63
CA LEU A 40 3.17 -14.15 8.00
C LEU A 40 3.97 -14.55 9.24
N GLU A 41 3.32 -15.13 10.25
CA GLU A 41 3.98 -15.67 11.44
C GLU A 41 4.96 -16.79 11.07
N ALA A 42 4.57 -17.70 10.17
CA ALA A 42 5.46 -18.77 9.68
C ALA A 42 6.67 -18.23 8.90
N ALA A 43 6.55 -17.05 8.29
CA ALA A 43 7.65 -16.34 7.63
C ALA A 43 8.54 -15.55 8.63
N GLY A 44 8.27 -15.63 9.93
CA GLY A 44 9.02 -14.95 10.99
C GLY A 44 8.64 -13.49 11.21
N VAL A 45 7.50 -13.04 10.65
CA VAL A 45 6.99 -11.69 10.87
C VAL A 45 6.27 -11.64 12.22
N ASP A 46 6.65 -10.69 13.08
CA ASP A 46 5.88 -10.36 14.29
C ASP A 46 4.61 -9.60 13.87
N VAL A 47 3.56 -10.36 13.58
CA VAL A 47 2.28 -9.83 13.10
C VAL A 47 1.64 -8.91 14.14
N GLU A 48 1.79 -9.17 15.45
CA GLU A 48 1.27 -8.28 16.49
C GLU A 48 2.01 -6.95 16.52
N GLN A 49 3.33 -6.94 16.33
CA GLN A 49 4.10 -5.71 16.23
C GLN A 49 3.77 -4.95 14.94
N VAL A 50 3.58 -5.65 13.82
CA VAL A 50 3.13 -5.03 12.56
C VAL A 50 1.74 -4.44 12.72
N GLU A 51 0.79 -5.14 13.35
CA GLU A 51 -0.55 -4.60 13.60
C GLU A 51 -0.56 -3.45 14.61
N ARG A 52 0.34 -3.46 15.59
CA ARG A 52 0.56 -2.31 16.49
C ARG A 52 1.15 -1.11 15.75
N ASN A 53 2.09 -1.35 14.83
CA ASN A 53 2.75 -0.32 14.04
C ASN A 53 1.86 0.21 12.89
N VAL A 54 0.98 -0.62 12.35
CA VAL A 54 0.21 -0.40 11.11
C VAL A 54 -1.30 -0.44 11.36
N GLY A 55 -1.78 -0.41 12.62
CA GLY A 55 -3.18 -0.63 13.04
C GLY A 55 -4.24 0.37 12.55
N GLY A 56 -4.36 0.50 11.22
CA GLY A 56 -5.16 1.46 10.47
C GLY A 56 -4.34 2.12 9.34
N ARG A 57 -5.05 2.68 8.34
CA ARG A 57 -4.50 3.50 7.24
C ARG A 57 -3.36 4.40 7.75
N PRO A 58 -2.22 4.51 7.03
CA PRO A 58 -1.05 5.26 7.47
C PRO A 58 -1.44 6.62 8.06
N ARG A 59 -1.03 6.88 9.31
CA ARG A 59 -1.36 8.11 10.03
C ARG A 59 -0.33 9.19 9.71
N LEU A 60 -0.80 10.43 9.65
CA LEU A 60 0.04 11.62 9.70
C LEU A 60 -0.07 12.19 11.12
N GLY A 61 0.85 11.79 12.01
CA GLY A 61 1.03 12.39 13.36
C GLY A 61 0.57 11.55 14.57
N GLU A 62 0.97 12.03 15.75
CA GLU A 62 0.74 11.42 17.08
C GLU A 62 -0.68 11.69 17.65
N GLY A 63 -1.72 11.54 16.83
CA GLY A 63 -3.10 11.76 17.25
C GLY A 63 -3.72 10.58 18.00
N GLN A 64 -4.64 10.86 18.93
CA GLN A 64 -5.46 9.86 19.61
C GLN A 64 -6.28 9.04 18.58
N LYS A 65 -6.44 7.73 18.82
CA LYS A 65 -7.13 6.82 17.90
C LYS A 65 -8.58 7.27 17.68
N GLY A 66 -8.99 7.43 16.42
CA GLY A 66 -10.34 7.87 16.03
C GLY A 66 -10.48 9.36 15.78
N THR A 67 -9.45 10.15 16.09
CA THR A 67 -9.46 11.60 15.88
C THR A 67 -8.88 11.96 14.51
N ARG A 68 -9.60 12.78 13.75
CA ARG A 68 -9.15 13.25 12.42
C ARG A 68 -8.03 14.27 12.58
N SER A 69 -6.99 14.18 11.76
CA SER A 69 -5.93 15.20 11.70
C SER A 69 -6.54 16.59 11.41
N PRO A 70 -6.00 17.67 12.02
CA PRO A 70 -6.40 19.03 11.70
C PRO A 70 -6.32 19.30 10.19
N ARG A 71 -7.28 20.08 9.66
CA ARG A 71 -7.34 20.41 8.24
C ARG A 71 -7.15 21.89 8.03
N LEU A 72 -6.34 22.22 7.04
CA LEU A 72 -6.17 23.56 6.52
C LEU A 72 -6.75 23.59 5.10
N ASN A 73 -7.73 24.45 4.85
CA ASN A 73 -8.30 24.69 3.53
C ASN A 73 -7.90 26.11 3.10
N VAL A 74 -7.08 26.23 2.07
CA VAL A 74 -6.55 27.51 1.59
C VAL A 74 -6.71 27.59 0.08
N ALA A 75 -7.18 28.73 -0.42
CA ALA A 75 -7.18 29.03 -1.84
C ALA A 75 -5.76 29.38 -2.30
N ILE A 76 -5.34 28.83 -3.42
CA ILE A 76 -4.02 29.09 -4.03
C ILE A 76 -4.22 29.70 -5.42
N SER A 77 -3.18 30.37 -5.93
CA SER A 77 -3.20 30.87 -7.30
C SER A 77 -3.08 29.73 -8.31
N GLU A 78 -3.57 29.95 -9.54
CA GLU A 78 -3.48 28.97 -10.63
C GLU A 78 -2.04 28.56 -10.92
N ASN A 79 -1.09 29.50 -10.80
CA ASN A 79 0.33 29.19 -11.01
C ASN A 79 0.87 28.21 -9.95
N LEU A 80 0.48 28.35 -8.68
CA LEU A 80 0.86 27.40 -7.63
C LEU A 80 0.21 26.04 -7.84
N ASP A 81 -1.02 26.01 -8.35
CA ASP A 81 -1.73 24.78 -8.68
C ASP A 81 -0.99 23.96 -9.75
N LEU A 82 -0.55 24.65 -10.82
CA LEU A 82 0.25 24.07 -11.89
C LEU A 82 1.63 23.57 -11.41
N LEU A 83 2.29 24.33 -10.53
CA LEU A 83 3.57 23.92 -9.95
C LEU A 83 3.44 22.67 -9.07
N LEU A 84 2.36 22.55 -8.30
CA LEU A 84 2.09 21.36 -7.50
C LEU A 84 1.85 20.13 -8.38
N ASP A 85 1.14 20.27 -9.51
CA ASP A 85 0.93 19.19 -10.47
C ASP A 85 2.24 18.74 -11.14
N ALA A 86 3.12 19.69 -11.48
CA ALA A 86 4.41 19.37 -12.05
C ALA A 86 5.28 18.59 -11.05
N LEU A 87 5.32 19.04 -9.79
CA LEU A 87 6.09 18.40 -8.73
C LEU A 87 5.54 17.02 -8.34
N GLU A 88 4.22 16.83 -8.36
CA GLU A 88 3.61 15.52 -8.13
C GLU A 88 4.04 14.51 -9.21
N LYS A 89 4.06 14.93 -10.47
CA LYS A 89 4.51 14.08 -11.59
C LYS A 89 6.02 13.80 -11.53
N GLU A 90 6.83 14.79 -11.19
CA GLU A 90 8.29 14.66 -11.11
C GLU A 90 8.72 13.73 -9.96
N ARG A 91 8.13 13.92 -8.77
CA ARG A 91 8.56 13.23 -7.55
C ARG A 91 7.74 11.99 -7.21
N GLY A 92 6.60 11.78 -7.88
CA GLY A 92 5.71 10.66 -7.62
C GLY A 92 5.05 10.69 -6.24
N VAL A 93 4.94 11.88 -5.62
CA VAL A 93 4.34 12.06 -4.29
C VAL A 93 3.07 12.90 -4.36
N SER A 94 2.11 12.60 -3.50
CA SER A 94 0.82 13.29 -3.51
C SER A 94 0.96 14.79 -3.21
N ARG A 95 0.08 15.60 -3.82
CA ARG A 95 -0.03 17.05 -3.52
C ARG A 95 -0.07 17.37 -2.03
N SER A 96 -0.82 16.60 -1.25
CA SER A 96 -0.91 16.82 0.20
C SER A 96 0.41 16.54 0.93
N SER A 97 1.25 15.66 0.42
CA SER A 97 2.60 15.43 0.99
C SER A 97 3.52 16.60 0.68
N LEU A 98 3.52 17.08 -0.56
CA LEU A 98 4.30 18.27 -0.97
C LEU A 98 3.94 19.50 -0.13
N VAL A 99 2.65 19.77 0.05
CA VAL A 99 2.18 20.91 0.86
C VAL A 99 2.59 20.77 2.32
N ARG A 100 2.54 19.55 2.88
CA ARG A 100 2.97 19.32 4.27
C ARG A 100 4.48 19.50 4.44
N GLU A 101 5.28 18.99 3.50
CA GLU A 101 6.74 19.15 3.50
C GLU A 101 7.13 20.63 3.41
N ALA A 102 6.53 21.37 2.46
CA ALA A 102 6.78 22.80 2.31
C ALA A 102 6.38 23.60 3.56
N LEU A 103 5.24 23.27 4.17
CA LEU A 103 4.78 23.93 5.38
C LEU A 103 5.66 23.61 6.60
N ASP A 104 6.11 22.36 6.75
CA ASP A 104 7.02 21.95 7.82
C ASP A 104 8.36 22.68 7.70
N HIS A 105 8.93 22.73 6.49
CA HIS A 105 10.15 23.52 6.23
C HIS A 105 9.96 25.00 6.58
N TYR A 106 8.89 25.63 6.07
CA TYR A 106 8.64 27.05 6.33
C TYR A 106 8.47 27.35 7.83
N LEU A 107 7.71 26.53 8.56
CA LEU A 107 7.45 26.77 9.98
C LEU A 107 8.66 26.48 10.88
N ARG A 108 9.54 25.55 10.49
CA ARG A 108 10.81 25.31 11.19
C ARG A 108 11.78 26.45 11.01
N ASP A 109 11.85 27.03 9.81
CA ASP A 109 12.75 28.15 9.52
C ASP A 109 12.22 29.49 10.05
N ALA A 110 10.91 29.62 10.25
CA ALA A 110 10.26 30.82 10.75
C ALA A 110 10.17 30.89 12.30
N GLY A 111 10.46 29.79 13.00
CA GLY A 111 10.45 29.70 14.46
C GLY A 111 11.83 29.93 15.07
#